data_AF-A0ABD7GSS8-F1
#
_entry.id   AF-A0ABD7GSS8-F1
#
_cell.length_a   1.000
_cell.length_b   1.000
_cell.length_c   1.000
_cell.angle_alpha   90.00
_cell.angle_beta   90.00
_cell.angle_gamma   90.00
#
_symmetry.space_group_name_H-M   'P 1'
#
loop_
_entity.id
_entity.type
_entity.pdbx_description
1 polymer ?
#
loop_
_entity_poly.entity_id
_entity_poly.type
_entity_poly.pdbx_seq_one_letter_code
_entity_poly.pdbx_strand_id
1 'polypeptide(L)'
;MFAHPFYSRLLDNVIIEIISSLDEGKVNFQVKFSTRTDNVQEQRAIILHIISLKVKERILVYCDKEIKKWIRKLKNTNFNIEQVLHARYSEHDLHEARSNWEFVLYRSLLENDSVMQYLKSISPDEQQNQSDDRELITLDI
;
A
#
# COMPACT_ATOMS: atom_id res chain seq x y z
N MET A 1 -18.55 24.37 -15.82
CA MET A 1 -17.56 23.35 -15.41
C MET A 1 -17.84 23.00 -13.96
N PHE A 2 -18.45 21.84 -13.70
CA PHE A 2 -18.75 21.41 -12.33
C PHE A 2 -17.46 20.82 -11.74
N ALA A 3 -16.75 21.61 -10.93
CA ALA A 3 -15.72 21.04 -10.07
C ALA A 3 -16.45 20.08 -9.11
N HIS A 4 -16.26 18.77 -9.32
CA HIS A 4 -16.73 17.75 -8.38
C HIS A 4 -16.23 18.17 -6.98
N PRO A 5 -17.04 18.08 -5.91
CA PRO A 5 -16.68 18.57 -4.57
C PRO A 5 -15.38 17.98 -4.00
N PHE A 6 -14.76 16.98 -4.67
CA PHE A 6 -13.42 16.46 -4.39
C PHE A 6 -12.27 17.37 -4.84
N TYR A 7 -12.46 18.25 -5.83
CA TYR A 7 -11.41 19.10 -6.39
C TYR A 7 -11.53 20.53 -5.88
N SER A 8 -11.89 20.69 -4.61
CA SER A 8 -11.63 21.97 -3.97
C SER A 8 -10.11 22.12 -3.83
N ARG A 9 -9.55 23.28 -4.19
CA ARG A 9 -8.12 23.60 -3.99
C ARG A 9 -7.62 23.35 -2.56
N LEU A 10 -8.55 23.26 -1.60
CA LEU A 10 -8.31 22.89 -0.21
C LEU A 10 -7.72 21.48 -0.06
N LEU A 11 -8.08 20.53 -0.92
CA LEU A 11 -7.57 19.15 -0.87
C LEU A 11 -6.20 18.98 -1.53
N ASP A 12 -5.78 19.90 -2.40
CA ASP A 12 -4.45 19.86 -3.04
C ASP A 12 -3.31 19.94 -2.01
N ASN A 13 -3.58 20.52 -0.83
CA ASN A 13 -2.64 20.66 0.27
C ASN A 13 -2.67 19.48 1.26
N VAL A 14 -3.57 18.52 1.07
CA VAL A 14 -3.68 17.34 1.92
C VAL A 14 -2.71 16.27 1.44
N ILE A 15 -1.87 15.80 2.35
CA ILE A 15 -0.98 14.66 2.16
C ILE A 15 -1.62 13.47 2.84
N ILE A 16 -1.85 12.41 2.07
CA ILE A 16 -2.39 11.14 2.54
C ILE A 16 -1.23 10.19 2.83
N GLU A 17 -1.27 9.54 3.98
CA GLU A 17 -0.34 8.48 4.36
C GLU A 17 -1.13 7.23 4.72
N ILE A 18 -0.74 6.10 4.14
CA ILE A 18 -1.26 4.77 4.47
C ILE A 18 -0.16 4.03 5.19
N ILE A 19 -0.48 3.44 6.35
CA ILE A 19 0.43 2.62 7.14
C ILE A 19 -0.16 1.22 7.17
N SER A 20 0.59 0.26 6.64
CA SER A 20 0.26 -1.15 6.68
C SER A 20 0.82 -1.77 7.97
N SER A 21 0.13 -2.77 8.51
CA SER A 21 0.62 -3.60 9.60
C SER A 21 0.14 -5.03 9.43
N LEU A 22 0.86 -5.97 10.05
CA LEU A 22 0.47 -7.37 10.10
C LEU A 22 0.01 -7.71 11.51
N ASP A 23 -1.20 -8.25 11.63
CA ASP A 23 -1.79 -8.69 12.89
C ASP A 23 -2.54 -10.01 12.68
N GLU A 24 -2.20 -11.04 13.45
CA GLU A 24 -2.81 -12.38 13.36
C GLU A 24 -2.90 -12.94 11.93
N GLY A 25 -1.88 -12.70 11.10
CA GLY A 25 -1.86 -13.16 9.69
C GLY A 25 -2.83 -12.40 8.77
N LYS A 26 -3.29 -11.22 9.17
CA LYS A 26 -4.09 -10.29 8.37
C LYS A 26 -3.36 -8.96 8.23
N VAL A 27 -3.40 -8.41 7.02
CA VAL A 27 -2.86 -7.08 6.75
C VAL A 27 -3.92 -6.04 7.14
N ASN A 28 -3.57 -5.17 8.07
CA ASN A 28 -4.38 -4.05 8.53
C ASN A 28 -3.82 -2.74 7.98
N PHE A 29 -4.68 -1.72 7.92
CA PHE A 29 -4.32 -0.41 7.40
C PHE A 29 -4.76 0.71 8.34
N GLN A 30 -3.89 1.68 8.53
CA GLN A 30 -4.20 2.97 9.14
C GLN A 30 -4.02 4.07 8.08
N VAL A 31 -4.92 5.05 8.07
CA VAL A 31 -4.83 6.21 7.19
C VAL A 31 -4.65 7.46 8.03
N LYS A 32 -3.63 8.25 7.70
CA LYS A 32 -3.34 9.55 8.29
C LYS A 32 -3.44 10.64 7.22
N PHE A 33 -3.83 11.82 7.67
CA PHE A 33 -3.92 13.01 6.84
C PHE A 33 -3.06 14.10 7.48
N SER A 34 -2.25 14.76 6.67
CA SER A 34 -1.50 15.95 7.07
C SER A 34 -1.73 17.07 6.06
N THR A 35 -1.50 18.31 6.46
CA THR A 35 -1.64 19.47 5.58
C THR A 35 -0.47 20.43 5.77
N ARG A 36 -0.14 21.18 4.72
CA ARG A 36 0.92 22.19 4.74
C ARG A 36 0.45 23.57 5.20
N THR A 37 -0.86 23.80 5.31
CA THR A 37 -1.39 25.09 5.78
C THR A 37 -1.24 25.22 7.29
N ASP A 38 -0.72 26.36 7.74
CA ASP A 38 -0.64 26.78 9.14
C ASP A 38 -1.92 27.50 9.61
N ASN A 39 -2.82 27.83 8.69
CA ASN A 39 -4.08 28.50 8.98
C ASN A 39 -5.09 27.55 9.64
N VAL A 40 -5.42 27.82 10.90
CA VAL A 40 -6.36 27.02 11.72
C VAL A 40 -7.76 26.92 11.11
N GLN A 41 -8.26 27.97 10.45
CA GLN A 41 -9.59 27.94 9.81
C GLN A 41 -9.59 27.01 8.61
N GLU A 42 -8.53 27.04 7.80
CA GLU A 42 -8.37 26.13 6.66
C GLU A 42 -8.20 24.68 7.12
N GLN A 43 -7.41 24.43 8.17
CA GLN A 43 -7.29 23.09 8.76
C GLN A 43 -8.64 22.52 9.19
N ARG A 44 -9.49 23.33 9.86
CA ARG A 44 -10.85 22.92 10.24
C ARG A 44 -11.72 22.62 9.02
N ALA A 45 -11.66 23.45 7.99
CA ALA A 45 -12.39 23.22 6.74
C ALA A 45 -11.97 21.92 6.06
N ILE A 46 -10.66 21.64 5.99
CA ILE A 46 -10.10 20.39 5.47
C ILE A 46 -10.61 19.19 6.26
N ILE A 47 -10.55 19.24 7.60
CA ILE A 47 -11.03 18.15 8.47
C ILE A 47 -12.51 17.86 8.22
N LEU A 48 -13.36 18.90 8.23
CA LEU A 48 -14.79 18.75 7.96
C LEU A 48 -15.04 18.17 6.57
N HIS A 49 -14.26 18.59 5.58
CA HIS A 49 -14.37 18.08 4.22
C HIS A 49 -14.01 16.60 4.12
N ILE A 50 -12.89 16.18 4.72
CA ILE A 50 -12.46 14.77 4.80
C ILE A 50 -13.54 13.90 5.48
N ILE A 51 -14.11 14.38 6.59
CA ILE A 51 -15.16 13.68 7.34
C ILE A 51 -16.45 13.58 6.53
N SER A 52 -16.93 14.70 5.98
CA SER A 52 -18.20 14.74 5.22
C SER A 52 -18.16 13.84 3.97
N LEU A 53 -17.01 13.76 3.31
CA LEU A 53 -16.80 12.89 2.15
C LEU A 53 -16.45 11.44 2.52
N LYS A 54 -16.28 11.13 3.81
CA LYS A 54 -15.86 9.81 4.31
C LYS A 54 -14.60 9.30 3.61
N VAL A 55 -13.63 10.19 3.43
CA VAL A 55 -12.42 9.90 2.64
C VAL A 55 -11.62 8.76 3.29
N LYS A 56 -11.50 8.79 4.62
CA LYS A 56 -10.79 7.75 5.38
C LYS A 56 -11.38 6.36 5.15
N GLU A 57 -12.70 6.23 5.28
CA GLU A 57 -13.42 4.97 5.12
C GLU A 57 -13.28 4.45 3.69
N ARG A 58 -13.37 5.34 2.69
CA ARG A 58 -13.18 4.98 1.29
C ARG A 58 -11.78 4.46 0.99
N ILE A 59 -10.74 5.09 1.55
CA ILE A 59 -9.35 4.64 1.42
C ILE A 59 -9.19 3.26 2.08
N LEU A 60 -9.70 3.08 3.29
CA LEU A 60 -9.63 1.78 3.99
C LEU A 60 -10.31 0.65 3.19
N VAL A 61 -11.50 0.93 2.63
CA VAL A 61 -12.21 -0.02 1.75
C VAL A 61 -11.39 -0.31 0.48
N TYR A 62 -10.73 0.70 -0.08
CA TYR A 62 -9.85 0.52 -1.23
C TYR A 62 -8.65 -0.39 -0.88
N CYS A 63 -7.95 -0.12 0.24
CA CYS A 63 -6.82 -0.93 0.70
C CYS A 63 -7.22 -2.40 0.93
N ASP A 64 -8.35 -2.63 1.60
CA ASP A 64 -8.88 -3.98 1.85
C ASP A 64 -9.19 -4.73 0.54
N LYS A 65 -9.79 -4.05 -0.44
CA LYS A 65 -10.06 -4.65 -1.76
C LYS A 65 -8.78 -5.00 -2.50
N GLU A 66 -7.82 -4.09 -2.56
CA GLU A 66 -6.57 -4.30 -3.28
C GLU A 66 -5.69 -5.38 -2.62
N ILE A 67 -5.58 -5.42 -1.29
CA ILE A 67 -4.81 -6.47 -0.63
C ILE A 67 -5.44 -7.85 -0.83
N LYS A 68 -6.77 -7.96 -0.77
CA LYS A 68 -7.48 -9.22 -1.05
C LYS A 68 -7.26 -9.68 -2.48
N LYS A 69 -7.25 -8.74 -3.43
CA LYS A 69 -6.94 -9.03 -4.84
C LYS A 69 -5.51 -9.54 -4.99
N TRP A 70 -4.53 -8.93 -4.34
CA TRP A 70 -3.14 -9.41 -4.36
C TRP A 70 -2.98 -10.79 -3.73
N ILE A 71 -3.56 -11.01 -2.54
CA ILE A 71 -3.56 -12.32 -1.88
C ILE A 71 -4.18 -13.39 -2.77
N ARG A 72 -5.30 -13.10 -3.45
CA ARG A 72 -5.94 -14.04 -4.39
C ARG A 72 -5.02 -14.36 -5.57
N LYS A 73 -4.33 -13.36 -6.13
CA LYS A 73 -3.37 -13.58 -7.21
C LYS A 73 -2.20 -14.44 -6.74
N LEU A 74 -1.62 -14.14 -5.58
CA LEU A 74 -0.49 -14.90 -5.02
C LEU A 74 -0.84 -16.37 -4.76
N LYS A 75 -2.08 -16.65 -4.34
CA LYS A 75 -2.57 -18.03 -4.17
C LYS A 75 -2.74 -18.79 -5.48
N ASN A 76 -2.99 -18.09 -6.58
CA ASN A 76 -3.37 -18.70 -7.87
C ASN A 76 -2.25 -18.69 -8.90
N THR A 77 -1.25 -17.84 -8.72
CA THR A 77 -0.18 -17.60 -9.70
C THR A 77 1.12 -17.38 -8.96
N ASN A 78 2.20 -17.97 -9.48
CA ASN A 78 3.53 -17.78 -8.94
C ASN A 78 4.17 -16.55 -9.61
N PHE A 79 4.44 -15.51 -8.82
CA PHE A 79 5.15 -14.32 -9.25
C PHE A 79 5.77 -13.61 -8.06
N ASN A 80 6.81 -12.81 -8.32
CA ASN A 80 7.41 -11.97 -7.31
C ASN A 80 6.55 -10.72 -7.06
N ILE A 81 5.82 -10.69 -5.94
CA ILE A 81 4.96 -9.57 -5.57
C ILE A 81 5.72 -8.26 -5.43
N GLU A 82 6.93 -8.29 -4.88
CA GLU A 82 7.75 -7.10 -4.66
C GLU A 82 8.13 -6.46 -5.99
N GLN A 83 8.56 -7.25 -6.98
CA GLN A 83 8.86 -6.74 -8.32
C GLN A 83 7.63 -6.13 -9.00
N VAL A 84 6.47 -6.78 -8.88
CA VAL A 84 5.23 -6.27 -9.47
C VAL A 84 4.78 -4.96 -8.81
N LEU A 85 4.89 -4.86 -7.48
CA LEU A 85 4.56 -3.64 -6.75
C LEU A 85 5.55 -2.52 -7.08
N HIS A 86 6.85 -2.81 -7.20
CA HIS A 86 7.85 -1.82 -7.64
C HIS A 86 7.58 -1.30 -9.05
N ALA A 87 7.26 -2.18 -10.00
CA ALA A 87 6.91 -1.78 -11.36
C ALA A 87 5.72 -0.81 -11.35
N ARG A 88 4.62 -1.19 -10.68
CA ARG A 88 3.44 -0.34 -10.54
C ARG A 88 3.71 0.96 -9.79
N TYR A 89 4.58 0.93 -8.79
CA TYR A 89 4.99 2.11 -8.04
C TYR A 89 5.80 3.09 -8.92
N SER A 90 6.66 2.56 -9.81
CA SER A 90 7.52 3.34 -10.70
C SER A 90 6.79 3.98 -11.89
N GLU A 91 5.57 3.54 -12.20
CA GLU A 91 4.74 4.10 -13.27
C GLU A 91 4.13 5.46 -12.92
N HIS A 92 4.17 5.89 -11.65
CA HIS A 92 3.56 7.14 -11.19
C HIS A 92 4.57 8.28 -11.09
N ASP A 93 4.20 9.46 -11.61
CA ASP A 93 4.95 10.70 -11.42
C ASP A 93 4.88 11.18 -9.96
N LEU A 94 6.01 11.62 -9.41
CA LEU A 94 6.13 12.12 -8.03
C LEU A 94 5.17 13.29 -7.69
N HIS A 95 4.64 13.97 -8.69
CA HIS A 95 3.63 15.02 -8.50
C HIS A 95 2.23 14.47 -8.18
N GLU A 96 1.90 13.25 -8.62
CA GLU A 96 0.60 12.59 -8.37
C GLU A 96 0.57 11.79 -7.06
N ALA A 97 1.74 11.59 -6.45
CA ALA A 97 1.95 10.77 -5.25
C ALA A 97 1.12 11.16 -4.02
N ARG A 98 0.56 12.39 -3.96
CA ARG A 98 -0.10 12.91 -2.75
C ARG A 98 -1.56 12.50 -2.61
N SER A 99 -2.24 12.24 -3.73
CA SER A 99 -3.66 11.89 -3.78
C SER A 99 -3.92 10.53 -4.43
N ASN A 100 -2.90 9.90 -5.02
CA ASN A 100 -3.01 8.59 -5.61
C ASN A 100 -2.96 7.48 -4.54
N TRP A 101 -4.12 6.91 -4.23
CA TRP A 101 -4.25 5.87 -3.20
C TRP A 101 -3.49 4.59 -3.54
N GLU A 102 -3.35 4.24 -4.83
CA GLU A 102 -2.60 3.06 -5.27
C GLU A 102 -1.11 3.24 -4.94
N PHE A 103 -0.57 4.40 -5.30
CA PHE A 103 0.83 4.75 -5.02
C PHE A 103 1.15 4.70 -3.52
N VAL A 104 0.34 5.38 -2.70
CA VAL A 104 0.56 5.44 -1.25
C VAL A 104 0.38 4.07 -0.60
N LEU A 105 -0.55 3.24 -1.09
CA LEU A 105 -0.73 1.87 -0.62
C LEU A 105 0.49 1.01 -0.95
N TYR A 106 0.96 1.01 -2.20
CA TYR A 106 2.08 0.15 -2.61
C TYR A 106 3.37 0.55 -1.92
N ARG A 107 3.59 1.85 -1.76
CA ARG A 107 4.67 2.36 -0.90
C ARG A 107 4.60 1.78 0.50
N SER A 108 3.42 1.84 1.12
CA SER A 108 3.17 1.31 2.48
C SER A 108 3.44 -0.19 2.61
N LEU A 109 3.17 -0.97 1.56
CA LEU A 109 3.44 -2.41 1.54
C LEU A 109 4.93 -2.70 1.34
N LEU A 110 5.59 -1.94 0.46
CA LEU A 110 7.02 -2.08 0.16
C LEU A 110 7.91 -1.65 1.35
N GLU A 111 7.50 -0.63 2.10
CA GLU A 111 8.24 -0.12 3.27
C GLU A 111 8.02 -0.97 4.55
N ASN A 112 7.08 -1.91 4.56
CA ASN A 112 6.81 -2.77 5.71
C ASN A 112 7.28 -4.21 5.47
N ASP A 113 8.47 -4.53 6.00
CA ASP A 113 9.10 -5.85 5.87
C ASP A 113 8.21 -7.00 6.36
N SER A 114 7.50 -6.83 7.49
CA SER A 114 6.64 -7.89 8.03
C SER A 114 5.47 -8.21 7.11
N VAL A 115 4.86 -7.18 6.53
CA VAL A 115 3.78 -7.35 5.54
C VAL A 115 4.33 -7.93 4.25
N MET A 116 5.50 -7.49 3.79
CA MET A 116 6.11 -8.01 2.57
C MET A 116 6.48 -9.49 2.70
N GLN A 117 7.10 -9.89 3.82
CA GLN A 117 7.41 -11.29 4.13
C GLN A 117 6.15 -12.14 4.16
N TYR A 118 5.07 -11.65 4.80
CA TYR A 118 3.78 -12.32 4.77
C TYR A 118 3.27 -12.51 3.34
N LEU A 119 3.28 -11.47 2.50
CA LEU A 119 2.82 -11.58 1.12
C LEU A 119 3.65 -12.58 0.30
N LYS A 120 4.97 -12.57 0.47
CA LYS A 120 5.89 -13.51 -0.18
C LYS A 120 5.60 -14.96 0.21
N SER A 121 5.36 -15.22 1.50
CA SER A 121 5.03 -16.55 2.03
C SER A 121 3.72 -17.17 1.52
N ILE A 122 2.84 -16.38 0.90
CA ILE A 122 1.60 -16.88 0.29
C ILE A 122 1.89 -17.55 -1.06
N SER A 123 2.99 -17.17 -1.72
CA SER A 123 3.34 -17.73 -3.03
C SER A 123 3.72 -19.21 -2.91
N PRO A 124 3.22 -20.09 -3.80
CA PRO A 124 3.41 -21.54 -3.69
C PRO A 124 4.87 -22.02 -3.72
N ASP A 125 5.83 -21.23 -4.24
CA ASP A 125 7.22 -21.66 -4.43
C ASP A 125 8.16 -21.36 -3.26
N GLU A 126 7.86 -20.43 -2.34
CA GLU A 126 8.76 -20.18 -1.20
C GLU A 126 8.75 -21.33 -0.17
N GLN A 127 7.75 -22.20 -0.22
CA GLN A 127 7.69 -23.40 0.61
C GLN A 127 8.55 -24.57 0.07
N GLN A 128 9.09 -24.48 -1.16
CA GLN A 128 9.93 -25.53 -1.75
C GLN A 128 11.44 -25.23 -1.72
N ASN A 129 11.86 -23.99 -1.45
CA ASN A 129 13.28 -23.59 -1.44
C ASN A 129 13.94 -23.56 -0.06
N GLN A 130 13.33 -24.12 0.99
CA GLN A 130 13.93 -24.20 2.35
C GLN A 130 14.39 -25.62 2.77
N SER A 131 14.54 -26.56 1.84
CA SER A 131 15.13 -27.87 2.19
C SER A 131 15.80 -28.55 0.99
N ASP A 132 16.94 -28.02 0.56
CA ASP A 132 17.95 -28.84 -0.12
C ASP A 132 19.35 -28.44 0.40
N ASP A 133 19.52 -28.54 1.73
CA ASP A 133 20.84 -28.66 2.39
C ASP A 133 21.43 -30.04 2.07
N ARG A 134 21.64 -30.35 0.79
CA ARG A 134 22.53 -31.45 0.42
C ARG A 134 23.94 -30.91 0.54
N GLU A 135 24.61 -31.29 1.62
CA GLU A 135 26.05 -31.11 1.78
C GLU A 135 26.76 -31.45 0.47
N LEU A 136 27.53 -30.49 -0.03
CA LEU A 136 28.43 -30.71 -1.15
C LEU A 136 29.48 -31.73 -0.72
N ILE A 137 29.33 -32.97 -1.18
CA ILE A 137 30.39 -33.98 -1.08
C ILE A 137 31.48 -33.58 -2.07
N THR A 138 32.62 -33.11 -1.57
CA THR A 138 33.84 -32.97 -2.36
C THR A 138 34.27 -34.34 -2.85
N LEU A 139 34.34 -34.50 -4.17
CA LEU A 139 35.00 -35.65 -4.80
C LEU A 139 36.48 -35.30 -4.95
N ASP A 140 37.33 -36.02 -4.23
CA ASP A 140 38.77 -36.00 -4.47
C ASP A 140 39.05 -36.67 -5.82
N ILE A 141 39.62 -35.90 -6.75
CA ILE A 141 40.33 -36.42 -7.93
C ILE A 141 41.78 -35.96 -7.81
#